data_AF-A0AAA9ZQE5-F1
#
_entry.id   AF-A0AAA9ZQE5-F1
#
_cell.length_a   1.000
_cell.length_b   1.000
_cell.length_c   1.000
_cell.angle_alpha   90.00
_cell.angle_beta   90.00
_cell.angle_gamma   90.00
#
_symmetry.space_group_name_H-M   'P 1'
#
loop_
_entity.id
_entity.type
_entity.pdbx_description
1 polymer ?
#
loop_
_entity_poly.entity_id
_entity_poly.type
_entity_poly.pdbx_seq_one_letter_code
_entity_poly.pdbx_strand_id
1 'polypeptide(L)'
;MKFLLLVVCCQAVASLSEARTYPIGDLVHLRSPSDDFRIPLTEGLLEELKKLLDFLSKAIMDAVHELKQSVDKLINEVTQKTEELLQLANGSIDEYLQEAKQNLTALGSQVADCVVPATAELEKVAAHSYENTKKCYNDLVTRVKIMTDNVEEHVKYGIEKVEEIEHIGKECVAENPGLVDKVKCILDHVGESTTIVQEIIKDVGQLTSETSREIVSLSNDTRGCLLDVVRMSRNEVDKVMSDVMQCLKEPHPASTELNE
;
A
#
# COMPACT_ATOMS: atom_id res chain seq x y z
N MET A 1 -15.67 10.35 40.11
CA MET A 1 -16.30 10.55 38.78
C MET A 1 -15.31 10.97 37.70
N LYS A 2 -14.55 12.06 37.81
CA LYS A 2 -13.46 12.38 36.85
C LYS A 2 -12.38 11.30 36.71
N PHE A 3 -12.15 10.50 37.76
CA PHE A 3 -11.16 9.43 37.81
C PHE A 3 -11.49 8.19 36.95
N LEU A 4 -12.77 7.86 36.74
CA LEU A 4 -13.17 6.68 35.94
C LEU A 4 -13.10 6.96 34.44
N LEU A 5 -13.51 8.18 34.03
CA LEU A 5 -13.24 8.72 32.70
C LEU A 5 -11.73 8.86 32.44
N LEU A 6 -10.92 9.22 33.45
CA LEU A 6 -9.45 9.24 33.33
C LEU A 6 -8.83 7.85 33.19
N VAL A 7 -9.33 6.83 33.90
CA VAL A 7 -8.77 5.47 33.82
C VAL A 7 -9.12 4.78 32.49
N VAL A 8 -10.31 5.02 31.93
CA VAL A 8 -10.69 4.50 30.60
C VAL A 8 -10.03 5.31 29.47
N CYS A 9 -9.96 6.65 29.58
CA CYS A 9 -9.23 7.48 28.61
C CYS A 9 -7.71 7.27 28.63
N CYS A 10 -7.09 6.97 29.78
CA CYS A 10 -5.65 6.71 29.86
C CYS A 10 -5.22 5.41 29.15
N GLN A 11 -6.13 4.46 28.93
CA GLN A 11 -5.81 3.22 28.21
C GLN A 11 -5.93 3.38 26.68
N ALA A 12 -6.78 4.30 26.20
CA ALA A 12 -6.94 4.56 24.77
C ALA A 12 -5.86 5.51 24.20
N VAL A 13 -5.28 6.40 25.02
CA VAL A 13 -4.26 7.38 24.57
C VAL A 13 -2.82 6.86 24.71
N ALA A 14 -2.60 5.77 25.45
CA ALA A 14 -1.26 5.20 25.65
C ALA A 14 -0.75 4.33 24.47
N SER A 15 -1.56 4.09 23.43
CA SER A 15 -1.14 3.32 22.25
C SER A 15 -0.58 4.15 21.09
N LEU A 16 -0.60 5.48 21.19
CA LEU A 16 -0.13 6.39 20.13
C LEU A 16 1.25 7.03 20.39
N SER A 17 1.92 6.72 21.50
CA SER A 17 3.28 7.18 21.74
C SER A 17 4.21 6.05 22.17
N GLU A 18 5.11 5.68 21.26
CA GLU A 18 6.39 5.04 21.48
C GLU A 18 6.40 3.56 21.87
N ALA A 19 7.08 2.79 21.04
CA ALA A 19 7.70 1.54 21.41
C ALA A 19 8.61 1.72 22.65
N ARG A 20 8.10 1.40 23.84
CA ARG A 20 8.90 0.98 25.00
C ARG A 20 8.19 -0.11 25.77
N THR A 21 8.80 -1.29 25.74
CA THR A 21 8.62 -2.40 26.66
C THR A 21 8.55 -1.95 28.13
N TYR A 22 7.42 -2.19 28.79
CA TYR A 22 7.31 -2.42 30.24
C TYR A 22 6.27 -3.51 30.51
N PRO A 23 6.40 -4.28 31.60
CA PRO A 23 5.83 -5.61 31.70
C PRO A 23 4.31 -5.55 31.92
N ILE A 24 3.60 -6.25 31.04
CA ILE A 24 2.17 -6.57 31.16
C ILE A 24 2.05 -7.58 32.29
N GLY A 25 1.85 -7.08 33.50
CA GLY A 25 1.70 -7.93 34.67
C GLY A 25 1.29 -7.12 35.89
N ASP A 26 0.14 -6.42 35.83
CA ASP A 26 -0.66 -6.13 37.04
C ASP A 26 -2.02 -5.41 36.82
N LEU A 27 -2.73 -5.62 35.70
CA LEU A 27 -4.05 -4.95 35.48
C LEU A 27 -5.24 -5.88 35.20
N VAL A 28 -5.11 -7.18 35.49
CA VAL A 28 -6.25 -8.12 35.54
C VAL A 28 -6.70 -8.31 36.99
N HIS A 29 -7.16 -7.23 37.64
CA HIS A 29 -7.92 -7.33 38.89
C HIS A 29 -8.96 -6.22 38.99
N LEU A 30 -9.91 -6.18 38.05
CA LEU A 30 -11.26 -5.71 38.35
C LEU A 30 -11.98 -6.82 39.10
N ARG A 31 -11.60 -6.97 40.38
CA ARG A 31 -12.31 -7.78 41.36
C ARG A 31 -13.69 -7.16 41.55
N SER A 32 -14.73 -7.99 41.46
CA SER A 32 -16.14 -7.65 41.67
C SER A 32 -16.32 -6.61 42.78
N PRO A 33 -17.01 -5.48 42.54
CA PRO A 33 -17.28 -4.51 43.60
C PRO A 33 -18.11 -5.19 44.67
N SER A 34 -17.68 -5.06 45.92
CA SER A 34 -18.49 -5.29 47.12
C SER A 34 -19.83 -4.55 47.01
N ASP A 35 -20.89 -5.19 47.50
CA ASP A 35 -22.34 -4.89 47.41
C ASP A 35 -22.85 -3.48 47.80
N ASP A 36 -22.02 -2.44 47.87
CA ASP A 36 -22.45 -1.12 48.37
C ASP A 36 -21.92 0.10 47.60
N PHE A 37 -21.40 -0.08 46.39
CA PHE A 37 -21.09 1.04 45.50
C PHE A 37 -22.35 1.52 44.75
N ARG A 38 -23.23 2.25 45.44
CA ARG A 38 -24.40 2.89 44.81
C ARG A 38 -23.97 4.14 44.06
N ILE A 39 -23.64 4.01 42.78
CA ILE A 39 -23.54 5.18 41.89
C ILE A 39 -24.96 5.77 41.79
N PRO A 40 -25.19 7.04 42.18
CA PRO A 40 -26.50 7.64 42.01
C PRO A 40 -26.81 7.72 40.51
N LEU A 41 -27.81 6.93 40.10
CA LEU A 41 -28.29 6.88 38.73
C LEU A 41 -29.03 8.19 38.44
N THR A 42 -28.37 9.06 37.70
CA THR A 42 -28.85 10.41 37.36
C THR A 42 -28.88 10.57 35.85
N GLU A 43 -29.67 11.52 35.36
CA GLU A 43 -29.65 11.91 33.95
C GLU A 43 -28.23 12.32 33.51
N GLY A 44 -27.46 12.95 34.40
CA GLY A 44 -26.06 13.27 34.16
C GLY A 44 -25.18 12.05 33.88
N LEU A 45 -25.39 10.92 34.58
CA LEU A 45 -24.66 9.68 34.29
C LEU A 45 -25.03 9.09 32.93
N LEU A 46 -26.31 9.10 32.56
CA LEU A 46 -26.76 8.64 31.25
C LEU A 46 -26.11 9.47 30.13
N GLU A 47 -26.05 10.78 30.28
CA GLU A 47 -25.39 11.66 29.31
C GLU A 47 -23.87 11.42 29.22
N GLU A 48 -23.18 11.16 30.35
CA GLU A 48 -21.77 10.80 30.32
C GLU A 48 -21.52 9.43 29.64
N LEU A 49 -22.44 8.47 29.81
CA LEU A 49 -22.36 7.17 29.13
C LEU A 49 -22.59 7.28 27.62
N LYS A 50 -23.54 8.12 27.18
CA LYS A 50 -23.71 8.42 25.76
C LYS A 50 -22.46 9.06 25.17
N LYS A 51 -21.88 10.05 25.84
CA LYS A 51 -20.61 10.67 25.42
C LYS A 51 -19.47 9.65 25.34
N LEU A 52 -19.45 8.64 26.21
CA LEU A 52 -18.48 7.55 26.14
C LEU A 52 -18.68 6.73 24.86
N LEU A 53 -19.91 6.32 24.53
CA LEU A 53 -20.19 5.61 23.28
C LEU A 53 -19.80 6.47 22.05
N ASP A 54 -20.15 7.76 22.05
CA ASP A 54 -19.76 8.70 20.99
C ASP A 54 -18.24 8.80 20.86
N PHE A 55 -17.53 8.84 21.99
CA PHE A 55 -16.07 8.86 22.02
C PHE A 55 -15.46 7.58 21.44
N LEU A 56 -16.01 6.41 21.78
CA LEU A 56 -15.59 5.11 21.25
C LEU A 56 -15.81 5.02 19.74
N SER A 57 -16.99 5.40 19.26
CA SER A 57 -17.31 5.49 17.83
C SER A 57 -16.36 6.43 17.10
N LYS A 58 -16.09 7.61 17.67
CA LYS A 58 -15.15 8.57 17.09
C LYS A 58 -13.73 8.02 17.01
N ALA A 59 -13.26 7.32 18.05
CA ALA A 59 -11.92 6.74 18.06
C ALA A 59 -11.72 5.73 16.91
N ILE A 60 -12.72 4.90 16.62
CA ILE A 60 -12.69 4.01 15.45
C ILE A 60 -12.66 4.82 14.16
N MET A 61 -13.56 5.79 14.00
CA MET A 61 -13.62 6.61 12.78
C MET A 61 -12.32 7.35 12.51
N ASP A 62 -11.72 7.95 13.54
CA ASP A 62 -10.44 8.64 13.44
C ASP A 62 -9.33 7.65 13.02
N ALA A 63 -9.28 6.45 13.61
CA ALA A 63 -8.29 5.41 13.27
C ALA A 63 -8.40 4.91 11.82
N VAL A 64 -9.61 4.58 11.35
CA VAL A 64 -9.80 4.09 9.97
C VAL A 64 -9.60 5.21 8.94
N HIS A 65 -9.89 6.47 9.30
CA HIS A 65 -9.62 7.61 8.44
C HIS A 65 -8.11 7.85 8.31
N GLU A 66 -7.37 7.81 9.41
CA GLU A 66 -5.91 7.95 9.42
C GLU A 66 -5.23 6.83 8.61
N LEU A 67 -5.71 5.59 8.76
CA LEU A 67 -5.27 4.44 7.95
C LEU A 67 -5.44 4.73 6.45
N LYS A 68 -6.68 5.06 6.02
CA LYS A 68 -6.98 5.31 4.60
C LYS A 68 -6.12 6.45 4.05
N GLN A 69 -6.04 7.57 4.77
CA GLN A 69 -5.25 8.72 4.35
C GLN A 69 -3.75 8.39 4.23
N SER A 70 -3.20 7.65 5.18
CA SER A 70 -1.78 7.28 5.19
C SER A 70 -1.46 6.33 4.04
N VAL A 71 -2.31 5.33 3.80
CA VAL A 71 -2.13 4.36 2.72
C VAL A 71 -2.31 5.01 1.35
N ASP A 72 -3.35 5.82 1.16
CA ASP A 72 -3.58 6.56 -0.09
C ASP A 72 -2.38 7.46 -0.42
N LYS A 73 -1.81 8.12 0.57
CA LYS A 73 -0.60 8.93 0.39
C LYS A 73 0.58 8.09 -0.09
N LEU A 74 0.88 6.98 0.59
CA LEU A 74 2.00 6.10 0.22
C LEU A 74 1.81 5.49 -1.18
N ILE A 75 0.59 5.08 -1.52
CA ILE A 75 0.23 4.55 -2.84
C ILE A 75 0.42 5.60 -3.93
N ASN A 76 -0.02 6.84 -3.69
CA ASN A 76 0.16 7.92 -4.64
C ASN A 76 1.65 8.24 -4.85
N GLU A 77 2.43 8.31 -3.77
CA GLU A 77 3.88 8.57 -3.84
C GLU A 77 4.64 7.46 -4.60
N VAL A 78 4.32 6.18 -4.35
CA VAL A 78 5.00 5.08 -5.04
C VAL A 78 4.61 5.02 -6.52
N THR A 79 3.33 5.22 -6.84
CA THR A 79 2.84 5.23 -8.23
C THR A 79 3.52 6.33 -9.05
N GLN A 80 3.56 7.55 -8.51
CA GLN A 80 4.22 8.68 -9.17
C GLN A 80 5.72 8.44 -9.40
N LYS A 81 6.45 8.02 -8.37
CA LYS A 81 7.89 7.71 -8.51
C LYS A 81 8.14 6.57 -9.49
N THR A 82 7.26 5.58 -9.55
CA THR A 82 7.38 4.50 -10.52
C THR A 82 7.12 4.99 -11.95
N GLU A 83 6.17 5.89 -12.17
CA GLU A 83 5.94 6.49 -13.49
C GLU A 83 7.17 7.27 -13.97
N GLU A 84 7.80 8.05 -13.08
CA GLU A 84 9.07 8.73 -13.37
C GLU A 84 10.18 7.72 -13.73
N LEU A 85 10.32 6.63 -12.96
CA LEU A 85 11.28 5.58 -13.24
C LEU A 85 11.00 4.85 -14.56
N LEU A 86 9.74 4.63 -14.91
CA LEU A 86 9.33 4.02 -16.17
C LEU A 86 9.72 4.92 -17.35
N GLN A 87 9.47 6.23 -17.24
CA GLN A 87 9.89 7.20 -18.25
C GLN A 87 11.41 7.23 -18.39
N LEU A 88 12.14 7.23 -17.28
CA LEU A 88 13.61 7.20 -17.28
C LEU A 88 14.15 5.93 -17.93
N ALA A 89 13.57 4.76 -17.60
CA ALA A 89 13.96 3.48 -18.18
C ALA A 89 13.72 3.47 -19.70
N ASN A 90 12.54 3.87 -20.15
CA ASN A 90 12.20 3.94 -21.57
C ASN A 90 13.07 4.95 -22.33
N GLY A 91 13.38 6.10 -21.72
CA GLY A 91 14.28 7.10 -22.28
C GLY A 91 15.70 6.55 -22.45
N SER A 92 16.23 5.87 -21.42
CA SER A 92 17.55 5.24 -21.50
C SER A 92 17.62 4.16 -22.59
N ILE A 93 16.57 3.33 -22.72
CA ILE A 93 16.47 2.33 -23.79
C ILE A 93 16.47 2.99 -25.17
N ASP A 94 15.68 4.05 -25.35
CA ASP A 94 15.60 4.79 -26.61
C ASP A 94 16.93 5.43 -26.99
N GLU A 95 17.62 6.08 -26.04
CA GLU A 95 18.95 6.66 -26.25
C GLU A 95 19.96 5.62 -26.77
N TYR A 96 20.04 4.45 -26.13
CA TYR A 96 20.93 3.36 -26.57
C TYR A 96 20.58 2.83 -27.96
N LEU A 97 19.30 2.66 -28.26
CA LEU A 97 18.85 2.18 -29.56
C LEU A 97 19.11 3.20 -30.67
N GLN A 98 18.92 4.49 -30.40
CA GLN A 98 19.18 5.56 -31.36
C GLN A 98 20.68 5.67 -31.65
N GLU A 99 21.53 5.61 -30.63
CA GLU A 99 22.99 5.59 -30.82
C GLU A 99 23.42 4.41 -31.71
N ALA A 100 22.92 3.20 -31.43
CA ALA A 100 23.21 2.03 -32.25
C ALA A 100 22.73 2.20 -33.70
N LYS A 101 21.50 2.68 -33.92
CA LYS A 101 20.97 2.95 -35.27
C LYS A 101 21.78 4.01 -36.03
N GLN A 102 22.22 5.07 -35.36
CA GLN A 102 23.09 6.08 -35.97
C GLN A 102 24.44 5.49 -36.37
N ASN A 103 25.05 4.70 -35.49
CA ASN A 103 26.30 4.00 -35.78
C ASN A 103 26.17 3.07 -36.98
N LEU A 104 25.08 2.31 -37.09
CA LEU A 104 24.79 1.45 -38.25
C LEU A 104 24.61 2.28 -39.54
N THR A 105 23.88 3.39 -39.47
CA THR A 105 23.65 4.27 -40.62
C THR A 105 24.96 4.89 -41.12
N ALA A 106 25.87 5.24 -40.21
CA ALA A 106 27.17 5.83 -40.53
C ALA A 106 28.10 4.89 -41.32
N LEU A 107 27.87 3.58 -41.26
CA LEU A 107 28.65 2.60 -42.05
C LEU A 107 28.33 2.65 -43.56
N GLY A 108 27.20 3.24 -43.95
CA GLY A 108 26.83 3.45 -45.34
C GLY A 108 26.33 2.20 -46.08
N SER A 109 26.02 2.36 -47.36
CA SER A 109 25.33 1.34 -48.18
C SER A 109 26.22 0.17 -48.65
N GLN A 110 27.54 0.29 -48.52
CA GLN A 110 28.48 -0.75 -48.97
C GLN A 110 28.49 -1.98 -48.07
N VAL A 111 27.89 -1.88 -46.89
CA VAL A 111 27.78 -2.95 -45.90
C VAL A 111 26.32 -3.32 -45.61
N ALA A 112 25.44 -3.05 -46.58
CA ALA A 112 23.99 -3.22 -46.44
C ALA A 112 23.61 -4.65 -45.99
N ASP A 113 24.32 -5.67 -46.48
CA ASP A 113 24.09 -7.08 -46.15
C ASP A 113 24.27 -7.38 -44.66
N CYS A 114 25.14 -6.63 -43.96
CA CYS A 114 25.31 -6.73 -42.51
C CYS A 114 24.39 -5.78 -41.73
N VAL A 115 24.12 -4.58 -42.27
CA VAL A 115 23.43 -3.49 -41.56
C VAL A 115 21.90 -3.62 -41.58
N VAL A 116 21.31 -4.05 -42.69
CA VAL A 116 19.84 -4.17 -42.82
C VAL A 116 19.27 -5.18 -41.82
N PRO A 117 19.82 -6.40 -41.66
CA PRO A 117 19.35 -7.34 -40.64
C PRO A 117 19.49 -6.79 -39.22
N ALA A 118 20.62 -6.15 -38.91
CA ALA A 118 20.88 -5.57 -37.60
C ALA A 118 19.87 -4.48 -37.22
N THR A 119 19.48 -3.63 -38.19
CA THR A 119 18.47 -2.60 -37.97
C THR A 119 17.12 -3.23 -37.56
N ALA A 120 16.71 -4.31 -38.23
CA ALA A 120 15.49 -5.03 -37.89
C ALA A 120 15.59 -5.71 -36.51
N GLU A 121 16.75 -6.25 -36.15
CA GLU A 121 16.96 -6.82 -34.80
C GLU A 121 16.90 -5.72 -33.72
N LEU A 122 17.47 -4.54 -33.94
CA LEU A 122 17.34 -3.42 -32.99
C LEU A 122 15.87 -2.99 -32.79
N GLU A 123 15.03 -3.07 -33.83
CA GLU A 123 13.59 -2.82 -33.69
C GLU A 123 12.88 -3.87 -32.83
N LYS A 124 13.28 -5.15 -32.94
CA LYS A 124 12.78 -6.21 -32.05
C LYS A 124 13.22 -5.99 -30.61
N VAL A 125 14.48 -5.63 -30.40
CA VAL A 125 15.00 -5.28 -29.05
C VAL A 125 14.17 -4.14 -28.47
N ALA A 126 13.90 -3.09 -29.25
CA ALA A 126 13.06 -1.97 -28.83
C ALA A 126 11.66 -2.44 -28.38
N ALA A 127 10.96 -3.18 -29.25
CA ALA A 127 9.61 -3.66 -28.97
C ALA A 127 9.57 -4.54 -27.71
N HIS A 128 10.49 -5.48 -27.58
CA HIS A 128 10.59 -6.38 -26.43
C HIS A 128 10.89 -5.61 -25.13
N SER A 129 11.77 -4.62 -25.21
CA SER A 129 12.13 -3.77 -24.06
C SER A 129 10.94 -2.97 -23.55
N TYR A 130 10.17 -2.32 -24.44
CA TYR A 130 8.98 -1.57 -24.06
C TYR A 130 7.85 -2.45 -23.53
N GLU A 131 7.70 -3.66 -24.08
CA GLU A 131 6.73 -4.64 -23.54
C GLU A 131 7.11 -5.04 -22.10
N ASN A 132 8.39 -5.29 -21.85
CA ASN A 132 8.87 -5.68 -20.52
C ASN A 132 8.78 -4.53 -19.51
N THR A 133 9.11 -3.29 -19.88
CA THR A 133 8.92 -2.15 -18.95
C THR A 133 7.44 -1.94 -18.62
N LYS A 134 6.55 -2.09 -19.61
CA LYS A 134 5.09 -2.05 -19.40
C LYS A 134 4.62 -3.17 -18.47
N LYS A 135 5.18 -4.37 -18.60
CA LYS A 135 4.87 -5.49 -17.70
C LYS A 135 5.27 -5.17 -16.25
N CYS A 136 6.48 -4.65 -16.02
CA CYS A 136 6.91 -4.21 -14.68
C CYS A 136 5.92 -3.22 -14.06
N TYR A 137 5.43 -2.25 -14.84
CA TYR A 137 4.45 -1.27 -14.37
C TYR A 137 3.07 -1.89 -14.09
N ASN A 138 2.58 -2.77 -14.96
CA ASN A 138 1.29 -3.44 -14.76
C ASN A 138 1.28 -4.32 -13.50
N ASP A 139 2.39 -4.99 -13.21
CA ASP A 139 2.56 -5.79 -11.99
C ASP A 139 2.45 -4.89 -10.74
N LEU A 140 3.02 -3.67 -10.80
CA LEU A 140 2.85 -2.66 -9.74
C LEU A 140 1.40 -2.24 -9.59
N VAL A 141 0.74 -1.83 -10.67
CA VAL A 141 -0.66 -1.37 -10.63
C VAL A 141 -1.58 -2.45 -10.05
N THR A 142 -1.35 -3.72 -10.43
CA THR A 142 -2.12 -4.85 -9.93
C THR A 142 -1.96 -5.02 -8.41
N ARG A 143 -0.72 -4.96 -7.91
CA ARG A 143 -0.44 -5.09 -6.47
C ARG A 143 -0.96 -3.90 -5.67
N VAL A 144 -0.83 -2.68 -6.19
CA VAL A 144 -1.42 -1.47 -5.59
C VAL A 144 -2.92 -1.61 -5.43
N LYS A 145 -3.61 -2.13 -6.45
CA LYS A 145 -5.04 -2.35 -6.38
C LYS A 145 -5.42 -3.34 -5.28
N ILE A 146 -4.72 -4.46 -5.18
CA ILE A 146 -4.96 -5.47 -4.11
C ILE A 146 -4.78 -4.84 -2.72
N MET A 147 -3.72 -4.05 -2.52
CA MET A 147 -3.50 -3.34 -1.25
C MET A 147 -4.64 -2.35 -0.96
N THR A 148 -5.10 -1.61 -1.97
CA THR A 148 -6.20 -0.64 -1.84
C THR A 148 -7.49 -1.35 -1.44
N ASP A 149 -7.86 -2.41 -2.17
CA ASP A 149 -9.08 -3.19 -1.92
C ASP A 149 -9.07 -3.78 -0.49
N ASN A 150 -7.90 -4.27 -0.02
CA ASN A 150 -7.74 -4.77 1.35
C ASN A 150 -7.98 -3.66 2.39
N VAL A 151 -7.37 -2.47 2.21
CA VAL A 151 -7.59 -1.34 3.11
C VAL A 151 -9.05 -0.89 3.13
N GLU A 152 -9.73 -0.89 1.98
CA GLU A 152 -11.15 -0.55 1.92
C GLU A 152 -12.04 -1.53 2.68
N GLU A 153 -11.72 -2.82 2.67
CA GLU A 153 -12.43 -3.84 3.47
C GLU A 153 -12.32 -3.55 4.96
N HIS A 154 -11.11 -3.27 5.46
CA HIS A 154 -10.88 -2.94 6.86
C HIS A 154 -11.53 -1.62 7.29
N VAL A 155 -11.53 -0.60 6.42
CA VAL A 155 -12.25 0.66 6.66
C VAL A 155 -13.75 0.42 6.75
N LYS A 156 -14.32 -0.38 5.85
CA LYS A 156 -15.75 -0.74 5.87
C LYS A 156 -16.12 -1.48 7.15
N TYR A 157 -15.30 -2.45 7.56
CA TYR A 157 -15.49 -3.17 8.81
C TYR A 157 -15.51 -2.22 10.02
N GLY A 158 -14.58 -1.26 10.08
CA GLY A 158 -14.57 -0.27 11.16
C GLY A 158 -15.82 0.62 11.17
N ILE A 159 -16.31 1.05 10.00
CA ILE A 159 -17.56 1.83 9.87
C ILE A 159 -18.76 1.02 10.36
N GLU A 160 -18.89 -0.25 9.96
CA GLU A 160 -19.98 -1.13 10.40
C GLU A 160 -19.99 -1.28 11.94
N LYS A 161 -18.81 -1.37 12.56
CA LYS A 161 -18.68 -1.45 14.02
C LYS A 161 -19.00 -0.14 14.74
N VAL A 162 -18.78 1.01 14.12
CA VAL A 162 -19.25 2.29 14.62
C VAL A 162 -20.78 2.36 14.62
N GLU A 163 -21.41 1.89 13.54
CA GLU A 163 -22.87 1.83 13.44
C GLU A 163 -23.47 0.92 14.52
N GLU A 164 -22.82 -0.21 14.84
CA GLU A 164 -23.19 -1.12 15.92
C GLU A 164 -23.15 -0.42 17.30
N ILE A 165 -22.07 0.28 17.62
CA ILE A 165 -21.92 1.03 18.89
C ILE A 165 -22.98 2.14 19.00
N GLU A 166 -23.22 2.88 17.92
CA GLU A 166 -24.27 3.90 17.90
C GLU A 166 -25.68 3.29 18.07
N HIS A 167 -25.92 2.11 17.50
CA HIS A 167 -27.20 1.41 17.61
C HIS A 167 -27.50 1.05 19.06
N ILE A 168 -26.51 0.50 19.79
CA ILE A 168 -26.62 0.19 21.22
C ILE A 168 -27.09 1.41 22.02
N GLY A 169 -26.49 2.57 21.79
CA GLY A 169 -26.87 3.80 22.48
C GLY A 169 -28.32 4.23 22.20
N LYS A 170 -28.78 4.07 20.96
CA LYS A 170 -30.15 4.41 20.53
C LYS A 170 -31.17 3.41 21.09
N GLU A 171 -30.90 2.12 20.97
CA GLU A 171 -31.75 1.02 21.42
C GLU A 171 -31.92 1.06 22.95
N CYS A 172 -30.81 1.14 23.70
CA CYS A 172 -30.86 1.24 25.16
C CYS A 172 -31.71 2.41 25.66
N VAL A 173 -31.72 3.55 24.93
CA VAL A 173 -32.51 4.73 25.30
C VAL A 173 -33.98 4.62 24.89
N ALA A 174 -34.26 4.00 23.74
CA ALA A 174 -35.59 3.90 23.16
C ALA A 174 -36.43 2.80 23.81
N GLU A 175 -35.82 1.63 24.08
CA GLU A 175 -36.55 0.44 24.54
C GLU A 175 -36.75 0.39 26.06
N ASN A 176 -35.97 1.17 26.81
CA ASN A 176 -36.04 1.20 28.27
C ASN A 176 -36.75 2.46 28.76
N PRO A 177 -37.94 2.38 29.40
CA PRO A 177 -38.66 3.56 29.85
C PRO A 177 -38.05 4.22 31.10
N GLY A 178 -37.37 3.44 31.94
CA GLY A 178 -36.76 3.90 33.20
C GLY A 178 -35.31 4.36 33.02
N LEU A 179 -34.92 5.45 33.69
CA LEU A 179 -33.53 5.94 33.69
C LEU A 179 -32.53 4.87 34.15
N VAL A 180 -32.91 4.09 35.16
CA VAL A 180 -32.09 2.99 35.71
C VAL A 180 -31.81 1.94 34.64
N ASP A 181 -32.84 1.54 33.90
CA ASP A 181 -32.75 0.50 32.88
C ASP A 181 -31.94 0.98 31.67
N LYS A 182 -32.10 2.25 31.25
CA LYS A 182 -31.27 2.87 30.20
C LYS A 182 -29.79 2.85 30.56
N VAL A 183 -29.45 3.29 31.78
CA VAL A 183 -28.07 3.35 32.26
C VAL A 183 -27.47 1.95 32.36
N LYS A 184 -28.23 0.99 32.90
CA LYS A 184 -27.79 -0.39 33.01
C LYS A 184 -27.52 -1.02 31.64
N CYS A 185 -28.44 -0.86 30.70
CA CYS A 185 -28.29 -1.34 29.33
C CYS A 185 -26.98 -0.85 28.69
N ILE A 186 -26.71 0.46 28.74
CA ILE A 186 -25.46 0.99 28.17
C ILE A 186 -24.23 0.44 28.91
N LEU A 187 -24.24 0.40 30.24
CA LEU A 187 -23.13 -0.14 31.02
C LEU A 187 -22.83 -1.61 30.69
N ASP A 188 -23.86 -2.42 30.46
CA ASP A 188 -23.72 -3.83 30.09
C ASP A 188 -23.01 -3.99 28.72
N HIS A 189 -23.14 -3.02 27.82
CA HIS A 189 -22.49 -3.02 26.50
C HIS A 189 -21.18 -2.21 26.40
N VAL A 190 -20.83 -1.39 27.40
CA VAL A 190 -19.59 -0.58 27.37
C VAL A 190 -18.34 -1.47 27.30
N GLY A 191 -18.35 -2.62 27.98
CA GLY A 191 -17.24 -3.57 27.95
C GLY A 191 -17.00 -4.12 26.54
N GLU A 192 -18.07 -4.59 25.91
CA GLU A 192 -18.05 -5.09 24.53
C GLU A 192 -17.62 -4.01 23.53
N SER A 193 -18.20 -2.81 23.63
CA SER A 193 -17.84 -1.66 22.78
C SER A 193 -16.36 -1.29 22.91
N THR A 194 -15.82 -1.34 24.14
CA THR A 194 -14.39 -1.07 24.38
C THR A 194 -13.50 -2.13 23.73
N THR A 195 -13.89 -3.41 23.80
CA THR A 195 -13.17 -4.51 23.14
C THR A 195 -13.17 -4.33 21.62
N ILE A 196 -14.32 -3.99 21.03
CA ILE A 196 -14.44 -3.70 19.59
C ILE A 196 -13.46 -2.61 19.16
N VAL A 197 -13.42 -1.48 19.89
CA VAL A 197 -12.50 -0.37 19.59
C VAL A 197 -11.04 -0.82 19.67
N GLN A 198 -10.67 -1.59 20.70
CA GLN A 198 -9.30 -2.08 20.86
C GLN A 198 -8.88 -3.03 19.73
N GLU A 199 -9.77 -3.92 19.30
CA GLU A 199 -9.54 -4.82 18.18
C GLU A 199 -9.31 -4.03 16.88
N ILE A 200 -10.16 -3.04 16.59
CA ILE A 200 -10.03 -2.21 15.39
C ILE A 200 -8.74 -1.39 15.41
N ILE A 201 -8.41 -0.74 16.53
CA ILE A 201 -7.15 0.03 16.63
C ILE A 201 -5.93 -0.87 16.42
N LYS A 202 -5.95 -2.08 16.99
CA LYS A 202 -4.87 -3.05 16.80
C LYS A 202 -4.76 -3.51 15.35
N ASP A 203 -5.91 -3.81 14.73
CA ASP A 203 -6.02 -4.23 13.34
C ASP A 203 -5.51 -3.13 12.39
N VAL A 204 -5.97 -1.89 12.55
CA VAL A 204 -5.47 -0.71 11.83
C VAL A 204 -3.94 -0.56 11.96
N GLY A 205 -3.41 -0.70 13.18
CA GLY A 205 -1.97 -0.62 13.42
C GLY A 205 -1.18 -1.72 12.71
N GLN A 206 -1.70 -2.94 12.72
CA GLN A 206 -1.11 -4.07 12.00
C GLN A 206 -1.16 -3.85 10.49
N LEU A 207 -2.31 -3.49 9.95
CA LEU A 207 -2.52 -3.25 8.53
C LEU A 207 -1.65 -2.10 8.00
N THR A 208 -1.51 -1.02 8.77
CA THR A 208 -0.62 0.10 8.44
C THR A 208 0.83 -0.37 8.31
N SER A 209 1.30 -1.18 9.27
CA SER A 209 2.67 -1.73 9.25
C SER A 209 2.88 -2.69 8.08
N GLU A 210 1.94 -3.60 7.84
CA GLU A 210 2.01 -4.58 6.74
C GLU A 210 1.99 -3.89 5.38
N THR A 211 1.04 -2.99 5.16
CA THR A 211 0.91 -2.21 3.92
C THR A 211 2.16 -1.38 3.66
N SER A 212 2.71 -0.72 4.69
CA SER A 212 3.94 0.07 4.56
C SER A 212 5.13 -0.79 4.11
N ARG A 213 5.28 -2.00 4.67
CA ARG A 213 6.34 -2.95 4.25
C ARG A 213 6.11 -3.44 2.83
N GLU A 214 4.87 -3.74 2.47
CA GLU A 214 4.53 -4.21 1.13
C GLU A 214 4.80 -3.13 0.07
N ILE A 215 4.47 -1.87 0.34
CA ILE A 215 4.77 -0.74 -0.55
C ILE A 215 6.28 -0.59 -0.77
N VAL A 216 7.09 -0.72 0.29
CA VAL A 216 8.56 -0.68 0.17
C VAL A 216 9.08 -1.84 -0.66
N SER A 217 8.58 -3.06 -0.41
CA SER A 217 8.94 -4.24 -1.21
C SER A 217 8.58 -4.02 -2.68
N LEU A 218 7.35 -3.57 -2.94
CA LEU A 218 6.82 -3.33 -4.27
C LEU A 218 7.64 -2.28 -5.04
N SER A 219 8.03 -1.20 -4.37
CA SER A 219 8.88 -0.16 -4.95
C SER A 219 10.24 -0.73 -5.38
N ASN A 220 10.86 -1.53 -4.51
CA ASN A 220 12.15 -2.17 -4.81
C ASN A 220 12.03 -3.21 -5.93
N ASP A 221 10.98 -4.04 -5.92
CA ASP A 221 10.73 -5.05 -6.96
C ASP A 221 10.55 -4.37 -8.32
N THR A 222 9.76 -3.31 -8.37
CA THR A 222 9.47 -2.58 -9.62
C THR A 222 10.71 -1.88 -10.15
N ARG A 223 11.48 -1.23 -9.26
CA ARG A 223 12.76 -0.62 -9.64
C ARG A 223 13.75 -1.67 -10.15
N GLY A 224 13.85 -2.82 -9.48
CA GLY A 224 14.68 -3.94 -9.90
C GLY A 224 14.30 -4.44 -11.30
N CYS A 225 13.00 -4.67 -11.52
CA CYS A 225 12.45 -5.07 -12.81
C CYS A 225 12.83 -4.08 -13.93
N LEU A 226 12.60 -2.78 -13.72
CA LEU A 226 12.94 -1.76 -14.73
C LEU A 226 14.45 -1.69 -15.03
N LEU A 227 15.29 -1.78 -13.99
CA LEU A 227 16.75 -1.79 -14.17
C LEU A 227 17.23 -3.03 -14.92
N ASP A 228 16.64 -4.19 -14.64
CA ASP A 228 16.93 -5.41 -15.37
C ASP A 228 16.53 -5.30 -16.84
N VAL A 229 15.39 -4.69 -17.15
CA VAL A 229 14.98 -4.45 -18.54
C VAL A 229 16.00 -3.56 -19.25
N VAL A 230 16.37 -2.41 -18.69
CA VAL A 230 17.38 -1.52 -19.29
C VAL A 230 18.70 -2.25 -19.55
N ARG A 231 19.16 -3.05 -18.58
CA ARG A 231 20.38 -3.85 -18.72
C ARG A 231 20.27 -4.91 -19.81
N MET A 232 19.14 -5.62 -19.88
CA MET A 232 18.89 -6.62 -20.93
C MET A 232 18.86 -5.97 -22.31
N SER A 233 18.15 -4.85 -22.47
CA SER A 233 18.11 -4.08 -23.71
C SER A 233 19.51 -3.71 -24.19
N ARG A 234 20.35 -3.17 -23.28
CA ARG A 234 21.72 -2.81 -23.61
C ARG A 234 22.55 -4.00 -24.05
N ASN A 235 22.47 -5.12 -23.33
CA ASN A 235 23.19 -6.34 -23.70
C ASN A 235 22.76 -6.88 -25.06
N GLU A 236 21.47 -6.80 -25.38
CA GLU A 236 20.94 -7.21 -26.68
C GLU A 236 21.42 -6.28 -27.80
N VAL A 237 21.41 -4.95 -27.58
CA VAL A 237 22.00 -3.97 -28.51
C VAL A 237 23.49 -4.25 -28.75
N ASP A 238 24.28 -4.43 -27.68
CA ASP A 238 25.71 -4.71 -27.77
C ASP A 238 25.98 -5.99 -28.57
N LYS A 239 25.12 -7.00 -28.40
CA LYS A 239 25.17 -8.24 -29.19
C LYS A 239 24.90 -7.97 -30.67
N VAL A 240 23.84 -7.24 -31.01
CA VAL A 240 23.54 -6.87 -32.40
C VAL A 240 24.72 -6.13 -33.04
N MET A 241 25.33 -5.19 -32.31
CA MET A 241 26.49 -4.44 -32.80
C MET A 241 27.71 -5.34 -33.00
N SER A 242 27.95 -6.30 -32.09
CA SER A 242 29.01 -7.30 -32.24
C SER A 242 28.80 -8.19 -33.47
N ASP A 243 27.56 -8.62 -33.72
CA ASP A 243 27.20 -9.46 -34.87
C ASP A 243 27.47 -8.71 -36.19
N VAL A 244 27.20 -7.40 -36.24
CA VAL A 244 27.58 -6.55 -37.39
C VAL A 244 29.10 -6.51 -37.54
N MET A 245 29.85 -6.25 -36.48
CA MET A 245 31.32 -6.21 -36.54
C MET A 245 31.93 -7.53 -36.99
N GLN A 246 31.30 -8.66 -36.66
CA GLN A 246 31.72 -9.98 -37.12
C GLN A 246 31.40 -10.15 -38.61
N CYS A 247 30.18 -9.82 -39.04
CA CYS A 247 29.75 -9.88 -40.44
C CYS A 247 30.69 -9.08 -41.36
N LEU A 248 31.13 -7.89 -40.91
CA LEU A 248 32.08 -7.04 -41.65
C LEU A 248 33.50 -7.63 -41.80
N LYS A 249 33.88 -8.58 -40.94
CA LYS A 249 35.20 -9.25 -41.01
C LYS A 249 35.19 -10.47 -41.91
N GLU A 250 34.02 -11.01 -42.22
CA GLU A 250 33.89 -12.18 -43.08
C GLU A 250 34.10 -11.76 -44.54
N PRO A 251 34.91 -12.50 -45.33
CA PRO A 251 35.08 -12.19 -46.74
C PRO A 251 33.74 -12.37 -47.44
N HIS A 252 33.10 -11.26 -47.80
CA HIS A 252 31.93 -11.32 -48.68
C HIS A 252 32.36 -11.97 -49.99
N PRO A 253 31.67 -13.04 -50.44
CA PRO A 253 31.94 -13.60 -51.75
C PRO A 253 31.72 -12.47 -52.74
N ALA A 254 32.84 -11.99 -53.29
CA ALA A 254 32.81 -11.06 -54.40
C ALA A 254 31.83 -11.64 -55.41
N SER A 255 30.87 -10.82 -55.83
CA SER A 255 30.08 -10.98 -57.05
C SER A 255 30.96 -11.54 -58.16
N THR A 256 31.00 -12.88 -58.23
CA THR A 256 31.73 -13.65 -59.24
C THR A 256 30.74 -13.99 -60.33
N GLU A 257 30.07 -12.98 -60.86
CA GLU A 257 29.28 -13.10 -62.09
C GLU A 257 29.40 -11.77 -62.84
N LEU A 258 30.46 -11.67 -63.64
CA LEU A 258 30.52 -10.97 -64.92
C LEU A 258 31.88 -11.29 -65.56
N ASN A 259 32.07 -12.58 -65.85
CA ASN A 259 32.88 -12.98 -67.00
C ASN A 259 31.88 -13.29 -68.12
N GLU A 260 31.79 -12.39 -69.10
CA GLU A 260 31.81 -12.70 -70.53
C GLU A 260 31.97 -11.40 -71.34
#